data_AF-A0A2T5J422-F1
#
_entry.id   AF-A0A2T5J422-F1
#
_cell.length_a   1.000
_cell.length_b   1.000
_cell.length_c   1.000
_cell.angle_alpha   90.00
_cell.angle_beta   90.00
_cell.angle_gamma   90.00
#
_symmetry.space_group_name_H-M   'P 1'
#
loop_
_entity.id
_entity.type
_entity.pdbx_description
1 polymer ?
#
loop_
_entity_poly.entity_id
_entity_poly.type
_entity_poly.pdbx_seq_one_letter_code
_entity_poly.pdbx_strand_id
1 'polypeptide(L)'
;MSLAQQEQALFALLFDSERQQQFCQHGIAALADFGLSRTELADFRHIRASALQYDSQLRIDFILAQFCRALPLSFSLIKALTGSVDFIRQQLSYEVMQQETSKRLLHFAKQLKPAITRQAFANRTLLAILAAETAMISTSYQLKMAYSQGKPFDTKSVLDAHWQTRPLRIADYVSVSVLPLSYPILKQGLCPYLGSELWHYLQQSNSDHAEPLTFLHQEDPRLLVSLAYISHHSPCDMTIDHTTIELSEGFAPLLDAVDGELCVNQLLAYLQKAGAPHPLLQSVAMGFRHLLQQGMLIFND
;
A
#
# COMPACT_ATOMS: atom_id res chain seq x y z
N MET A 1 29.77 15.46 22.14
CA MET A 1 29.00 15.66 20.91
C MET A 1 27.91 14.63 20.87
N SER A 2 26.65 15.05 20.76
CA SER A 2 25.49 14.18 20.69
C SER A 2 25.07 14.05 19.23
N LEU A 3 25.63 13.05 18.55
CA LEU A 3 25.29 12.75 17.15
C LEU A 3 23.77 12.59 16.97
N ALA A 4 23.12 11.92 17.93
CA ALA A 4 21.68 11.69 17.90
C ALA A 4 20.85 12.99 17.89
N GLN A 5 21.24 14.02 18.66
CA GLN A 5 20.52 15.30 18.68
C GLN A 5 20.75 16.09 17.39
N GLN A 6 21.96 16.05 16.83
CA GLN A 6 22.26 16.68 15.53
C GLN A 6 21.50 16.01 14.39
N GLU A 7 21.45 14.68 14.37
CA GLU A 7 20.66 13.92 13.40
C GLU A 7 19.17 14.25 13.53
N GLN A 8 18.63 14.29 14.74
CA GLN A 8 17.23 14.64 14.98
C GLN A 8 16.90 16.05 14.48
N ALA A 9 17.76 17.04 14.74
CA ALA A 9 17.60 18.41 14.26
C ALA A 9 17.65 18.49 12.72
N LEU A 10 18.62 17.81 12.09
CA LEU A 10 18.72 17.75 10.63
C LEU A 10 17.47 17.09 10.01
N PHE A 11 17.00 16.01 10.63
CA PHE A 11 15.84 15.27 10.15
C PHE A 11 14.56 16.11 10.25
N ALA A 12 14.39 16.89 11.33
CA ALA A 12 13.31 17.85 11.44
C ALA A 12 13.41 18.94 10.37
N LEU A 13 14.59 19.51 10.11
CA LEU A 13 14.78 20.50 9.04
C LEU A 13 14.40 20.00 7.63
N LEU A 14 14.52 18.69 7.39
CA LEU A 14 14.21 18.07 6.10
C LEU A 14 12.74 17.69 5.93
N PHE A 15 12.03 17.34 7.01
CA PHE A 15 10.67 16.74 6.93
C PHE A 15 9.60 17.41 7.80
N ASP A 16 9.97 18.38 8.64
CA ASP A 16 9.04 19.24 9.37
C ASP A 16 9.00 20.60 8.66
N SER A 17 7.90 20.85 7.94
CA SER A 17 7.70 22.08 7.17
C SER A 17 7.67 23.33 8.05
N GLU A 18 7.11 23.23 9.27
CA GLU A 18 7.06 24.35 10.21
C GLU A 18 8.48 24.65 10.70
N ARG A 19 9.23 23.61 11.09
CA ARG A 19 10.63 23.77 11.52
C ARG A 19 11.50 24.35 10.43
N GLN A 20 11.33 23.88 9.19
CA GLN A 20 12.05 24.39 8.04
C GLN A 20 11.76 25.88 7.80
N GLN A 21 10.49 26.28 7.88
CA GLN A 21 10.09 27.67 7.74
C GLN A 21 10.70 28.54 8.85
N GLN A 22 10.64 28.09 10.10
CA GLN A 22 11.27 28.77 11.24
C GLN A 22 12.78 28.92 11.04
N PHE A 23 13.47 27.87 10.56
CA PHE A 23 14.90 27.93 10.29
C PHE A 23 15.23 28.89 9.16
N CYS A 24 14.41 28.97 8.11
CA CYS A 24 14.60 29.94 7.04
C CYS A 24 14.45 31.40 7.52
N GLN A 25 13.59 31.64 8.51
CA GLN A 25 13.32 32.98 9.04
C GLN A 25 14.25 33.39 10.19
N HIS A 26 14.62 32.45 11.05
CA HIS A 26 15.31 32.70 12.32
C HIS A 26 16.65 31.97 12.45
N GLY A 27 17.06 31.21 11.43
CA GLY A 27 18.30 30.45 11.41
C GLY A 27 18.39 29.45 12.55
N ILE A 28 19.57 29.36 13.19
CA ILE A 28 19.84 28.41 14.27
C ILE A 28 18.96 28.59 15.52
N ALA A 29 18.28 29.74 15.68
CA ALA A 29 17.34 29.94 16.78
C ALA A 29 16.15 28.97 16.70
N ALA A 30 15.81 28.51 15.50
CA ALA A 30 14.77 27.50 15.29
C ALA A 30 15.14 26.10 15.82
N LEU A 31 16.39 25.89 16.27
CA LEU A 31 16.89 24.61 16.79
C LEU A 31 17.12 24.62 18.32
N ALA A 32 16.66 25.66 19.01
CA ALA A 32 16.95 25.86 20.44
C ALA A 32 16.40 24.73 21.33
N ASP A 33 15.32 24.08 20.91
CA ASP A 33 14.63 22.99 21.61
C ASP A 33 15.30 21.61 21.46
N PHE A 34 16.26 21.45 20.56
CA PHE A 34 16.98 20.18 20.37
C PHE A 34 18.10 19.94 21.42
N GLY A 35 18.34 20.91 22.32
CA GLY A 35 19.35 20.78 23.38
C GLY A 35 20.79 20.72 22.86
N LEU A 36 21.05 21.27 21.66
CA LEU A 36 22.36 21.31 21.04
C LEU A 36 23.30 22.29 21.76
N SER A 37 24.56 21.88 21.92
CA SER A 37 25.62 22.77 22.42
C SER A 37 25.92 23.90 21.43
N ARG A 38 26.62 24.94 21.89
CA ARG A 38 27.03 26.07 21.03
C ARG A 38 27.89 25.64 19.85
N THR A 39 28.74 24.63 20.04
CA THR A 39 29.58 24.07 18.99
C THR A 39 28.74 23.31 17.96
N GLU A 40 27.78 22.51 18.41
CA GLU A 40 26.90 21.74 17.50
C GLU A 40 25.95 22.66 16.73
N LEU A 41 25.45 23.73 17.35
CA LEU A 41 24.66 24.76 16.66
C LEU A 41 25.48 25.53 15.61
N ALA A 42 26.81 25.62 15.77
CA ALA A 42 27.65 26.29 14.81
C ALA A 42 27.67 25.56 13.45
N ASP A 43 27.55 24.23 13.46
CA ASP A 43 27.52 23.40 12.24
C ASP A 43 26.33 23.78 11.34
N PHE A 44 25.19 24.15 11.94
CA PHE A 44 23.97 24.53 11.20
C PHE A 44 24.04 25.95 10.62
N ARG A 45 24.95 26.82 11.08
CA ARG A 45 25.04 28.23 10.60
C ARG A 45 25.40 28.33 9.12
N HIS A 46 26.03 27.30 8.57
CA HIS A 46 26.47 27.26 7.19
C HIS A 46 25.40 26.72 6.23
N ILE A 47 24.28 26.23 6.75
CA ILE A 47 23.17 25.75 5.93
C ILE A 47 22.44 26.95 5.30
N ARG A 48 22.50 27.04 3.97
CA ARG A 48 21.76 28.04 3.21
C ARG A 48 20.28 27.65 3.14
N ALA A 49 19.37 28.57 3.49
CA ALA A 49 17.93 28.33 3.47
C ALA A 49 17.42 27.80 2.12
N SER A 50 17.86 28.40 1.01
CA SER A 50 17.46 27.96 -0.34
C SER A 50 17.99 26.55 -0.68
N ALA A 51 19.17 26.18 -0.17
CA ALA A 51 19.72 24.84 -0.37
C ALA A 51 18.97 23.80 0.48
N LEU A 52 18.57 24.16 1.70
CA LEU A 52 17.75 23.30 2.57
C LEU A 52 16.39 23.01 1.95
N GLN A 53 15.70 24.03 1.44
CA GLN A 53 14.41 23.87 0.76
C GLN A 53 14.52 22.94 -0.46
N TYR A 54 15.55 23.15 -1.27
CA TYR A 54 15.80 22.31 -2.44
C TYR A 54 16.13 20.85 -2.06
N ASP A 55 17.02 20.63 -1.10
CA ASP A 55 17.38 19.27 -0.64
C ASP A 55 16.18 18.53 -0.01
N SER A 56 15.39 19.23 0.81
CA SER A 56 14.15 18.70 1.38
C SER A 56 13.18 18.27 0.29
N GLN A 57 12.92 19.14 -0.69
CA GLN A 57 12.02 18.83 -1.81
C GLN A 57 12.51 17.61 -2.62
N LEU A 58 13.81 17.54 -2.94
CA LEU A 58 14.39 16.40 -3.64
C LEU A 58 14.23 15.09 -2.87
N ARG A 59 14.48 15.10 -1.55
CA ARG A 59 14.34 13.90 -0.71
C ARG A 59 12.89 13.45 -0.60
N ILE A 60 11.97 14.38 -0.41
CA ILE A 60 10.52 14.11 -0.39
C ILE A 60 10.12 13.44 -1.70
N ASP A 61 10.51 14.03 -2.84
CA ASP A 61 10.16 13.49 -4.15
C ASP A 61 10.80 12.13 -4.42
N PHE A 62 12.04 11.89 -3.97
CA PHE A 62 12.68 10.59 -4.06
C PHE A 62 11.94 9.51 -3.24
N ILE A 63 11.53 9.83 -2.02
CA ILE A 63 10.78 8.91 -1.15
C ILE A 63 9.40 8.63 -1.76
N LEU A 64 8.71 9.65 -2.24
CA LEU A 64 7.41 9.50 -2.86
C LEU A 64 7.47 8.73 -4.18
N ALA A 65 8.56 8.84 -4.94
CA ALA A 65 8.78 7.98 -6.11
C ALA A 65 8.82 6.50 -5.73
N GLN A 66 9.42 6.16 -4.59
CA GLN A 66 9.43 4.78 -4.08
C GLN A 66 8.05 4.36 -3.56
N PHE A 67 7.35 5.23 -2.83
CA PHE A 67 6.02 4.93 -2.32
C PHE A 67 4.99 4.78 -3.44
N CYS A 68 5.12 5.55 -4.51
CA CYS A 68 4.29 5.47 -5.70
C CYS A 68 4.33 4.08 -6.35
N ARG A 69 5.41 3.32 -6.21
CA ARG A 69 5.50 1.92 -6.68
C ARG A 69 4.48 1.00 -6.00
N ALA A 70 4.18 1.27 -4.73
CA ALA A 70 3.28 0.47 -3.91
C ALA A 70 1.86 1.06 -3.80
N LEU A 71 1.70 2.36 -4.07
CA LEU A 71 0.43 3.08 -4.11
C LEU A 71 0.13 3.69 -5.50
N PRO A 72 0.35 2.96 -6.62
CA PRO A 72 0.30 3.56 -7.95
C PRO A 72 -1.10 4.07 -8.31
N LEU A 73 -2.16 3.33 -7.97
CA LEU A 73 -3.53 3.73 -8.28
C LEU A 73 -3.97 4.89 -7.39
N SER A 74 -3.69 4.82 -6.09
CA SER A 74 -4.03 5.90 -5.15
C SER A 74 -3.37 7.22 -5.54
N PHE A 75 -2.08 7.20 -5.88
CA PHE A 75 -1.35 8.42 -6.25
C PHE A 75 -1.90 9.03 -7.55
N SER A 76 -2.11 8.18 -8.55
CA SER A 76 -2.64 8.60 -9.85
C SER A 76 -4.04 9.19 -9.71
N LEU A 77 -4.91 8.54 -8.93
CA LEU A 77 -6.28 9.00 -8.71
C LEU A 77 -6.34 10.27 -7.87
N ILE A 78 -5.51 10.40 -6.83
CA ILE A 78 -5.42 11.66 -6.07
C ILE A 78 -4.99 12.80 -7.00
N LYS A 79 -3.93 12.63 -7.79
CA LYS A 79 -3.48 13.64 -8.75
C LYS A 79 -4.56 13.99 -9.77
N ALA A 80 -5.30 13.01 -10.27
CA ALA A 80 -6.41 13.25 -11.19
C ALA A 80 -7.55 14.07 -10.55
N LEU A 81 -7.86 13.81 -9.27
CA LEU A 81 -8.95 14.47 -8.54
C LEU A 81 -8.59 15.89 -8.06
N THR A 82 -7.35 16.11 -7.63
CA THR A 82 -6.90 17.39 -7.05
C THR A 82 -6.25 18.32 -8.07
N GLY A 83 -5.82 17.77 -9.21
CA GLY A 83 -4.97 18.48 -10.17
C GLY A 83 -3.52 18.65 -9.73
N SER A 84 -3.13 18.20 -8.54
CA SER A 84 -1.77 18.38 -8.00
C SER A 84 -1.31 17.23 -7.10
N VAL A 85 -0.01 16.94 -7.12
CA VAL A 85 0.62 15.99 -6.19
C VAL A 85 0.89 16.59 -4.80
N ASP A 86 0.64 17.90 -4.61
CA ASP A 86 0.99 18.60 -3.37
C ASP A 86 0.26 18.03 -2.14
N PHE A 87 -0.99 17.57 -2.33
CA PHE A 87 -1.70 16.86 -1.27
C PHE A 87 -0.92 15.63 -0.78
N ILE A 88 -0.35 14.85 -1.70
CA ILE A 88 0.43 13.65 -1.41
C ILE A 88 1.74 14.04 -0.69
N ARG A 89 2.41 15.09 -1.19
CA ARG A 89 3.65 15.61 -0.57
C ARG A 89 3.44 16.04 0.87
N GLN A 90 2.34 16.75 1.14
CA GLN A 90 1.99 17.21 2.49
C GLN A 90 1.73 16.05 3.46
N GLN A 91 1.43 14.84 2.96
CA GLN A 91 1.28 13.69 3.83
C GLN A 91 2.63 13.09 4.27
N LEU A 92 3.74 13.40 3.60
CA LEU A 92 5.05 12.90 4.04
C LEU A 92 5.57 13.73 5.22
N SER A 93 5.04 13.47 6.40
CA SER A 93 5.36 14.21 7.61
C SER A 93 6.64 13.71 8.31
N TYR A 94 7.17 14.55 9.19
CA TYR A 94 8.23 14.18 10.12
C TYR A 94 7.89 12.93 10.95
N GLU A 95 6.62 12.75 11.36
CA GLU A 95 6.15 11.57 12.10
C GLU A 95 6.32 10.27 11.28
N VAL A 96 6.00 10.29 9.98
CA VAL A 96 6.21 9.15 9.09
C VAL A 96 7.70 8.83 9.01
N MET A 97 8.54 9.86 8.89
CA MET A 97 9.97 9.69 8.71
C MET A 97 10.69 9.20 9.97
N GLN A 98 10.16 9.50 11.17
CA GLN A 98 10.65 8.93 12.42
C GLN A 98 10.41 7.42 12.54
N GLN A 99 9.46 6.87 11.78
CA GLN A 99 9.26 5.42 11.76
C GLN A 99 10.49 4.70 11.21
N GLU A 100 10.71 3.47 11.69
CA GLU A 100 11.69 2.54 11.12
C GLU A 100 11.49 2.44 9.60
N THR A 101 12.58 2.38 8.83
CA THR A 101 12.55 2.39 7.36
C THR A 101 11.58 1.35 6.78
N SER A 102 11.49 0.16 7.38
CA SER A 102 10.57 -0.91 6.97
C SER A 102 9.08 -0.58 7.18
N LYS A 103 8.76 0.31 8.13
CA LYS A 103 7.39 0.69 8.51
C LYS A 103 6.90 1.98 7.85
N ARG A 104 7.80 2.84 7.36
CA ARG A 104 7.47 4.18 6.81
C ARG A 104 6.35 4.13 5.77
N LEU A 105 6.47 3.24 4.77
CA LEU A 105 5.46 3.10 3.72
C LEU A 105 4.09 2.66 4.26
N LEU A 106 4.07 1.67 5.17
CA LEU A 106 2.82 1.20 5.77
C LEU A 106 2.17 2.28 6.64
N HIS A 107 2.97 3.01 7.41
CA HIS A 107 2.49 4.13 8.23
C HIS A 107 1.93 5.24 7.32
N PHE A 108 2.66 5.60 6.26
CA PHE A 108 2.23 6.56 5.25
C PHE A 108 0.91 6.18 4.57
N ALA A 109 0.75 4.92 4.18
CA ALA A 109 -0.50 4.43 3.57
C ALA A 109 -1.68 4.50 4.56
N LYS A 110 -1.46 4.14 5.83
CA LYS A 110 -2.49 4.18 6.88
C LYS A 110 -2.99 5.60 7.19
N GLN A 111 -2.11 6.60 7.21
CA GLN A 111 -2.50 7.99 7.45
C GLN A 111 -3.19 8.65 6.23
N LEU A 112 -2.95 8.15 5.00
CA LEU A 112 -3.57 8.72 3.81
C LEU A 112 -5.10 8.63 3.88
N LYS A 113 -5.64 7.52 4.43
CA LYS A 113 -7.09 7.32 4.54
C LYS A 113 -7.77 8.43 5.35
N PRO A 114 -7.43 8.66 6.64
CA PRO A 114 -8.04 9.76 7.40
C PRO A 114 -7.74 11.14 6.81
N ALA A 115 -6.59 11.34 6.17
CA ALA A 115 -6.28 12.60 5.49
C ALA A 115 -7.23 12.86 4.31
N ILE A 116 -7.46 11.86 3.46
CA ILE A 116 -8.37 11.91 2.31
C ILE A 116 -9.81 12.09 2.76
N THR A 117 -10.28 11.35 3.77
CA THR A 117 -11.67 11.43 4.25
C THR A 117 -12.08 12.85 4.69
N ARG A 118 -11.13 13.71 5.03
CA ARG A 118 -11.37 15.12 5.40
C ARG A 118 -11.42 16.08 4.21
N GLN A 119 -11.15 15.60 2.99
CA GLN A 119 -11.09 16.42 1.78
C GLN A 119 -12.39 16.35 0.98
N ALA A 120 -12.67 17.41 0.23
CA ALA A 120 -13.87 17.49 -0.62
C ALA A 120 -13.87 16.49 -1.79
N PHE A 121 -12.68 16.05 -2.25
CA PHE A 121 -12.55 15.08 -3.34
C PHE A 121 -12.67 13.61 -2.89
N ALA A 122 -12.84 13.36 -1.58
CA ALA A 122 -12.97 12.02 -1.04
C ALA A 122 -14.16 11.29 -1.69
N ASN A 123 -13.91 10.10 -2.21
CA ASN A 123 -14.95 9.26 -2.80
C ASN A 123 -14.72 7.78 -2.48
N ARG A 124 -15.78 6.98 -2.63
CA ARG A 124 -15.77 5.55 -2.29
C ARG A 124 -14.71 4.78 -3.09
N THR A 125 -14.56 5.08 -4.38
CA THR A 125 -13.59 4.41 -5.27
C THR A 125 -12.16 4.63 -4.80
N LEU A 126 -11.77 5.87 -4.52
CA LEU A 126 -10.44 6.20 -3.99
C LEU A 126 -10.18 5.48 -2.66
N LEU A 127 -11.16 5.48 -1.75
CA LEU A 127 -11.00 4.83 -0.46
C LEU A 127 -10.91 3.29 -0.58
N ALA A 128 -11.63 2.67 -1.50
CA ALA A 128 -11.56 1.23 -1.77
C ALA A 128 -10.19 0.84 -2.37
N ILE A 129 -9.72 1.60 -3.35
CA ILE A 129 -8.40 1.41 -3.97
C ILE A 129 -7.29 1.56 -2.93
N LEU A 130 -7.32 2.63 -2.13
CA LEU A 130 -6.33 2.86 -1.09
C LEU A 130 -6.35 1.75 -0.04
N ALA A 131 -7.53 1.26 0.34
CA ALA A 131 -7.64 0.14 1.28
C ALA A 131 -6.97 -1.13 0.72
N ALA A 132 -7.22 -1.46 -0.54
CA ALA A 132 -6.60 -2.61 -1.20
C ALA A 132 -5.08 -2.49 -1.28
N GLU A 133 -4.54 -1.35 -1.75
CA GLU A 133 -3.09 -1.13 -1.83
C GLU A 133 -2.45 -1.11 -0.43
N THR A 134 -3.13 -0.54 0.58
CA THR A 134 -2.66 -0.60 1.98
C THR A 134 -2.62 -2.03 2.52
N ALA A 135 -3.59 -2.87 2.18
CA ALA A 135 -3.62 -4.28 2.58
C ALA A 135 -2.47 -5.06 1.92
N MET A 136 -2.18 -4.79 0.64
CA MET A 136 -1.02 -5.34 -0.07
C MET A 136 0.31 -4.91 0.57
N ILE A 137 0.45 -3.63 0.95
CA ILE A 137 1.63 -3.14 1.67
C ILE A 137 1.76 -3.83 3.04
N SER A 138 0.64 -4.02 3.74
CA SER A 138 0.63 -4.67 5.05
C SER A 138 1.11 -6.12 4.98
N THR A 139 0.63 -6.88 3.99
CA THR A 139 1.05 -8.27 3.77
C THR A 139 2.51 -8.37 3.36
N SER A 140 3.01 -7.46 2.51
CA SER A 140 4.45 -7.37 2.20
C SER A 140 5.29 -7.06 3.43
N TYR A 141 4.86 -6.11 4.27
CA TYR A 141 5.57 -5.79 5.49
C TYR A 141 5.62 -6.99 6.45
N GLN A 142 4.49 -7.67 6.65
CA GLN A 142 4.42 -8.87 7.48
C GLN A 142 5.35 -9.98 6.96
N LEU A 143 5.36 -10.21 5.64
CA LEU A 143 6.23 -11.18 5.00
C LEU A 143 7.72 -10.84 5.22
N LYS A 144 8.08 -9.55 5.06
CA LYS A 144 9.44 -9.07 5.34
C LYS A 144 9.86 -9.32 6.78
N MET A 145 8.99 -9.03 7.74
CA MET A 145 9.29 -9.26 9.15
C MET A 145 9.40 -10.74 9.50
N ALA A 146 8.50 -11.57 8.97
CA ALA A 146 8.54 -13.02 9.19
C ALA A 146 9.81 -13.65 8.62
N TYR A 147 10.22 -13.23 7.42
CA TYR A 147 11.47 -13.67 6.81
C TYR A 147 12.70 -13.26 7.61
N SER A 148 12.78 -12.00 8.05
CA SER A 148 13.88 -11.55 8.92
C SER A 148 13.93 -12.30 10.26
N GLN A 149 12.81 -12.85 10.71
CA GLN A 149 12.70 -13.64 11.95
C GLN A 149 12.90 -15.16 11.72
N GLY A 150 13.14 -15.61 10.49
CA GLY A 150 13.29 -17.02 10.15
C GLY A 150 12.03 -17.86 10.38
N LYS A 151 10.85 -17.24 10.35
CA LYS A 151 9.57 -17.97 10.53
C LYS A 151 9.31 -18.89 9.33
N PRO A 152 8.75 -20.08 9.56
CA PRO A 152 8.30 -20.93 8.47
C PRO A 152 7.20 -20.24 7.67
N PHE A 153 7.13 -20.54 6.37
CA PHE A 153 6.11 -20.02 5.47
C PHE A 153 5.11 -21.11 5.12
N ASP A 154 3.86 -20.69 4.91
CA ASP A 154 2.86 -21.56 4.32
C ASP A 154 3.35 -22.08 2.97
N THR A 155 3.33 -23.40 2.80
CA THR A 155 3.65 -24.01 1.52
C THR A 155 2.38 -24.18 0.73
N LYS A 156 2.48 -23.92 -0.58
CA LYS A 156 1.39 -24.12 -1.52
C LYS A 156 0.83 -25.55 -1.40
N SER A 157 -0.45 -25.66 -1.06
CA SER A 157 -1.09 -26.97 -0.89
C SER A 157 -1.11 -27.75 -2.21
N VAL A 158 -0.77 -29.04 -2.13
CA VAL A 158 -0.91 -29.96 -3.27
C VAL A 158 -2.38 -30.38 -3.34
N LEU A 159 -3.02 -30.12 -4.48
CA LEU A 159 -4.40 -30.54 -4.72
C LEU A 159 -4.48 -32.05 -4.89
N ASP A 160 -5.03 -32.73 -3.88
CA ASP A 160 -5.39 -34.15 -3.94
C ASP A 160 -6.83 -34.36 -4.46
N ALA A 161 -7.28 -35.62 -4.53
CA ALA A 161 -8.64 -35.96 -4.98
C ALA A 161 -9.74 -35.56 -3.98
N HIS A 162 -9.40 -35.25 -2.73
CA HIS A 162 -10.30 -34.98 -1.62
C HIS A 162 -10.24 -33.51 -1.14
N TRP A 163 -9.67 -32.62 -1.96
CA TRP A 163 -9.45 -31.22 -1.62
C TRP A 163 -10.74 -30.48 -1.20
N GLN A 164 -11.90 -30.89 -1.71
CA GLN A 164 -13.18 -30.25 -1.40
C GLN A 164 -13.72 -30.58 0.00
N THR A 165 -13.24 -31.68 0.61
CA THR A 165 -13.69 -32.13 1.94
C THR A 165 -12.79 -31.66 3.07
N ARG A 166 -11.64 -31.07 2.75
CA ARG A 166 -10.69 -30.58 3.75
C ARG A 166 -11.05 -29.16 4.19
N PRO A 167 -10.95 -28.85 5.49
CA PRO A 167 -11.10 -27.48 5.97
C PRO A 167 -10.07 -26.55 5.34
N LEU A 168 -10.48 -25.33 5.04
CA LEU A 168 -9.66 -24.32 4.38
C LEU A 168 -9.43 -23.13 5.30
N ARG A 169 -8.25 -22.53 5.21
CA ARG A 169 -7.99 -21.18 5.71
C ARG A 169 -7.35 -20.32 4.63
N ILE A 170 -7.47 -19.01 4.79
CA ILE A 170 -6.69 -18.05 4.00
C ILE A 170 -5.21 -18.22 4.37
N ALA A 171 -4.35 -18.29 3.35
CA ALA A 171 -2.91 -18.43 3.57
C ALA A 171 -2.31 -17.15 4.16
N ASP A 172 -1.17 -17.29 4.83
CA ASP A 172 -0.45 -16.13 5.34
C ASP A 172 -0.08 -15.15 4.21
N TYR A 173 -0.04 -13.86 4.53
CA TYR A 173 0.33 -12.77 3.61
C TYR A 173 -0.58 -12.64 2.39
N VAL A 174 -1.81 -13.15 2.48
CA VAL A 174 -2.89 -12.89 1.53
C VAL A 174 -3.72 -11.70 2.01
N SER A 175 -4.08 -10.83 1.07
CA SER A 175 -5.03 -9.73 1.28
C SER A 175 -6.22 -9.91 0.36
N VAL A 176 -7.42 -9.61 0.89
CA VAL A 176 -8.69 -9.70 0.18
C VAL A 176 -9.33 -8.31 0.21
N SER A 177 -9.79 -7.80 -0.94
CA SER A 177 -10.40 -6.48 -1.03
C SER A 177 -11.39 -6.41 -2.19
N VAL A 178 -12.51 -5.71 -1.99
CA VAL A 178 -13.46 -5.42 -3.08
C VAL A 178 -13.07 -4.11 -3.74
N LEU A 179 -12.89 -4.16 -5.05
CA LEU A 179 -12.60 -2.99 -5.90
C LEU A 179 -13.81 -2.69 -6.78
N PRO A 180 -14.04 -1.41 -7.15
CA PRO A 180 -15.16 -1.02 -7.99
C PRO A 180 -15.03 -1.50 -9.44
N LEU A 181 -13.81 -1.81 -9.88
CA LEU A 181 -13.44 -2.37 -11.18
C LEU A 181 -12.27 -3.33 -10.99
N SER A 182 -11.96 -4.11 -12.02
CA SER A 182 -10.77 -4.96 -12.01
C SER A 182 -9.49 -4.14 -11.86
N TYR A 183 -8.59 -4.65 -11.03
CA TYR A 183 -7.28 -4.08 -10.74
C TYR A 183 -6.41 -3.90 -11.99
N PRO A 184 -6.36 -4.83 -12.97
CA PRO A 184 -5.69 -4.60 -14.25
C PRO A 184 -6.30 -3.45 -15.07
N ILE A 185 -7.62 -3.32 -15.13
CA ILE A 185 -8.28 -2.21 -15.85
C ILE A 185 -7.95 -0.89 -15.16
N LEU A 186 -8.02 -0.85 -13.83
CA LEU A 186 -7.63 0.33 -13.05
C LEU A 186 -6.17 0.71 -13.33
N LYS A 187 -5.24 -0.26 -13.30
CA LYS A 187 -3.82 -0.01 -13.61
C LYS A 187 -3.62 0.51 -15.02
N GLN A 188 -4.27 -0.10 -16.01
CA GLN A 188 -4.15 0.32 -17.40
C GLN A 188 -4.70 1.74 -17.61
N GLY A 189 -5.79 2.10 -16.93
CA GLY A 189 -6.41 3.42 -17.04
C GLY A 189 -5.71 4.54 -16.25
N LEU A 190 -5.09 4.21 -15.12
CA LEU A 190 -4.49 5.21 -14.20
C LEU A 190 -2.98 5.32 -14.29
N CYS A 191 -2.28 4.27 -14.71
CA CYS A 191 -0.82 4.17 -14.61
C CYS A 191 -0.18 4.02 -15.99
N PRO A 192 0.07 5.13 -16.71
CA PRO A 192 0.71 5.08 -18.03
C PRO A 192 2.19 4.64 -17.97
N TYR A 193 2.83 4.81 -16.81
CA TYR A 193 4.19 4.39 -16.53
C TYR A 193 4.23 3.47 -15.31
N LEU A 194 5.30 2.70 -15.19
CA LEU A 194 5.52 1.76 -14.09
C LEU A 194 6.59 2.29 -13.12
N GLY A 195 6.48 1.87 -11.87
CA GLY A 195 7.51 2.12 -10.86
C GLY A 195 7.72 3.60 -10.56
N SER A 196 8.99 4.02 -10.49
CA SER A 196 9.37 5.39 -10.14
C SER A 196 9.09 6.42 -11.24
N GLU A 197 8.95 5.98 -12.50
CA GLU A 197 8.64 6.87 -13.63
C GLU A 197 7.21 7.43 -13.52
N LEU A 198 6.30 6.68 -12.89
CA LEU A 198 4.94 7.14 -12.64
C LEU A 198 4.93 8.42 -11.82
N TRP A 199 5.73 8.50 -10.76
CA TRP A 199 5.80 9.71 -9.93
C TRP A 199 6.29 10.91 -10.73
N HIS A 200 7.33 10.73 -11.54
CA HIS A 200 7.85 11.80 -12.40
C HIS A 200 6.80 12.31 -13.38
N TYR A 201 6.05 11.40 -13.99
CA TYR A 201 4.93 11.74 -14.86
C TYR A 201 3.81 12.50 -14.12
N LEU A 202 3.44 12.05 -12.91
CA LEU A 202 2.40 12.71 -12.10
C LEU A 202 2.82 14.13 -11.68
N GLN A 203 4.11 14.38 -11.51
CA GLN A 203 4.63 15.73 -11.21
C GLN A 203 4.55 16.68 -12.42
N GLN A 204 4.83 16.18 -13.62
CA GLN A 204 4.95 16.99 -14.84
C GLN A 204 3.64 17.17 -15.60
N SER A 205 2.70 16.25 -15.42
CA SER A 205 1.40 16.29 -16.12
C SER A 205 0.57 17.49 -15.66
N ASN A 206 0.32 18.41 -16.59
CA ASN A 206 -0.70 19.45 -16.41
C ASN A 206 -2.07 18.77 -16.47
N SER A 207 -2.90 19.02 -15.47
CA SER A 207 -4.10 18.24 -15.15
C SER A 207 -5.31 18.45 -16.07
N ASP A 208 -5.09 18.51 -17.38
CA ASP A 208 -6.17 18.64 -18.37
C ASP A 208 -6.76 17.28 -18.81
N HIS A 209 -6.29 16.17 -18.25
CA HIS A 209 -6.85 14.86 -18.54
C HIS A 209 -8.16 14.68 -17.74
N ALA A 210 -9.29 15.03 -18.36
CA ALA A 210 -10.63 14.65 -17.92
C ALA A 210 -10.93 13.14 -18.13
N GLU A 211 -10.10 12.45 -18.92
CA GLU A 211 -10.26 11.03 -19.26
C GLU A 211 -10.13 10.03 -18.08
N PRO A 212 -9.22 10.19 -17.10
CA PRO A 212 -9.04 9.29 -15.96
C PRO A 212 -10.17 9.38 -14.92
N LEU A 213 -11.28 10.08 -15.19
CA LEU A 213 -12.42 10.11 -14.26
C LEU A 213 -13.63 9.35 -14.82
N THR A 214 -13.60 8.96 -16.10
CA THR A 214 -14.71 8.22 -16.71
C THR A 214 -14.93 6.85 -16.03
N PHE A 215 -13.87 6.18 -15.56
CA PHE A 215 -13.98 4.93 -14.80
C PHE A 215 -14.56 5.12 -13.39
N LEU A 216 -14.60 6.34 -12.82
CA LEU A 216 -15.27 6.57 -11.53
C LEU A 216 -16.79 6.39 -11.61
N HIS A 217 -17.34 6.41 -12.82
CA HIS A 217 -18.77 6.20 -13.08
C HIS A 217 -19.10 4.76 -13.51
N GLN A 218 -18.09 3.90 -13.67
CA GLN A 218 -18.27 2.50 -14.01
C GLN A 218 -18.26 1.66 -12.73
N GLU A 219 -19.26 0.80 -12.57
CA GLU A 219 -19.33 -0.16 -11.46
C GLU A 219 -19.42 -1.58 -12.03
N ASP A 220 -18.33 -2.33 -11.92
CA ASP A 220 -18.27 -3.78 -12.11
C ASP A 220 -17.41 -4.36 -10.98
N PRO A 221 -17.97 -4.45 -9.75
CA PRO A 221 -17.19 -4.74 -8.57
C PRO A 221 -16.56 -6.13 -8.62
N ARG A 222 -15.26 -6.19 -8.32
CA ARG A 222 -14.46 -7.40 -8.32
C ARG A 222 -13.82 -7.62 -6.96
N LEU A 223 -13.79 -8.87 -6.53
CA LEU A 223 -13.03 -9.29 -5.37
C LEU A 223 -11.58 -9.55 -5.80
N LEU A 224 -10.67 -8.69 -5.35
CA LEU A 224 -9.23 -8.86 -5.51
C LEU A 224 -8.69 -9.71 -4.35
N VAL A 225 -8.03 -10.80 -4.69
CA VAL A 225 -7.22 -11.60 -3.76
C VAL A 225 -5.75 -11.47 -4.19
N SER A 226 -4.90 -11.02 -3.27
CA SER A 226 -3.50 -10.71 -3.54
C SER A 226 -2.58 -11.41 -2.54
N LEU A 227 -1.66 -12.23 -3.04
CA LEU A 227 -0.65 -12.95 -2.26
C LEU A 227 0.71 -12.28 -2.43
N ALA A 228 1.30 -11.83 -1.32
CA ALA A 228 2.67 -11.34 -1.31
C ALA A 228 3.67 -12.52 -1.38
N TYR A 229 4.70 -12.40 -2.21
CA TYR A 229 5.79 -13.38 -2.28
C TYR A 229 7.15 -12.70 -2.49
N ILE A 230 8.21 -13.35 -2.03
CA ILE A 230 9.59 -12.87 -2.20
C ILE A 230 10.02 -13.24 -3.62
N SER A 231 10.19 -12.23 -4.48
CA SER A 231 10.63 -12.43 -5.86
C SER A 231 12.15 -12.39 -6.00
N HIS A 232 12.81 -11.60 -5.17
CA HIS A 232 14.26 -11.49 -5.14
C HIS A 232 14.77 -11.27 -3.72
N HIS A 233 15.85 -11.95 -3.37
CA HIS A 233 16.49 -11.83 -2.07
C HIS A 233 17.99 -11.57 -2.24
N SER A 234 18.47 -10.52 -1.57
CA SER A 234 19.89 -10.23 -1.41
C SER A 234 20.22 -10.01 0.07
N PRO A 235 21.50 -10.07 0.48
CA PRO A 235 21.90 -9.85 1.86
C PRO A 235 21.53 -8.46 2.41
N CYS A 236 21.33 -7.48 1.54
CA CYS A 236 21.09 -6.08 1.91
C CYS A 236 19.66 -5.61 1.61
N ASP A 237 18.93 -6.29 0.72
CA ASP A 237 17.57 -5.92 0.37
C ASP A 237 16.75 -7.11 -0.17
N MET A 238 15.44 -7.01 -0.01
CA MET A 238 14.48 -8.01 -0.42
C MET A 238 13.35 -7.35 -1.21
N THR A 239 13.07 -7.90 -2.39
CA THR A 239 11.97 -7.48 -3.24
C THR A 239 10.78 -8.41 -3.01
N ILE A 240 9.63 -7.79 -2.74
CA ILE A 240 8.35 -8.48 -2.58
C ILE A 240 7.45 -8.04 -3.72
N ASP A 241 6.91 -9.02 -4.44
CA ASP A 241 5.91 -8.82 -5.47
C ASP A 241 4.59 -9.47 -5.03
N HIS A 242 3.53 -9.24 -5.81
CA HIS A 242 2.21 -9.81 -5.54
C HIS A 242 1.67 -10.59 -6.73
N THR A 243 1.12 -11.77 -6.43
CA THR A 243 0.26 -12.50 -7.37
C THR A 243 -1.18 -12.15 -7.06
N THR A 244 -1.96 -11.75 -8.08
CA THR A 244 -3.36 -11.34 -7.91
C THR A 244 -4.32 -12.26 -8.65
N ILE A 245 -5.43 -12.63 -8.01
CA ILE A 245 -6.59 -13.29 -8.63
C ILE A 245 -7.80 -12.38 -8.42
N GLU A 246 -8.67 -12.33 -9.42
CA GLU A 246 -9.96 -11.66 -9.33
C GLU A 246 -11.13 -12.64 -9.41
N LEU A 247 -12.10 -12.42 -8.55
CA LEU A 247 -13.36 -13.16 -8.51
C LEU A 247 -14.53 -12.19 -8.56
N SER A 248 -15.74 -12.70 -8.80
CA SER A 248 -16.97 -11.91 -8.66
C SER A 248 -17.12 -11.38 -7.24
N GLU A 249 -17.66 -10.19 -7.05
CA GLU A 249 -17.92 -9.63 -5.70
C GLU A 249 -18.70 -10.59 -4.79
N GLY A 250 -19.67 -11.36 -5.34
CA GLY A 250 -20.45 -12.34 -4.60
C GLY A 250 -19.63 -13.49 -3.96
N PHE A 251 -18.33 -13.57 -4.24
CA PHE A 251 -17.41 -14.50 -3.59
C PHE A 251 -16.91 -14.00 -2.22
N ALA A 252 -17.05 -12.70 -1.92
CA ALA A 252 -16.51 -12.10 -0.69
C ALA A 252 -17.08 -12.77 0.58
N PRO A 253 -18.41 -12.96 0.73
CA PRO A 253 -18.97 -13.64 1.90
C PRO A 253 -18.52 -15.09 2.04
N LEU A 254 -18.14 -15.73 0.93
CA LEU A 254 -17.63 -17.10 0.95
C LEU A 254 -16.22 -17.16 1.52
N LEU A 255 -15.36 -16.17 1.22
CA LEU A 255 -14.03 -16.08 1.81
C LEU A 255 -14.07 -15.64 3.28
N ASP A 256 -15.02 -14.77 3.64
CA ASP A 256 -15.23 -14.38 5.05
C ASP A 256 -15.62 -15.58 5.93
N ALA A 257 -16.26 -16.60 5.34
CA ALA A 257 -16.61 -17.85 6.01
C ALA A 257 -15.45 -18.88 6.06
N VAL A 258 -14.31 -18.61 5.41
CA VAL A 258 -13.15 -19.52 5.39
C VAL A 258 -12.26 -19.20 6.60
N ASP A 259 -12.59 -19.83 7.72
CA ASP A 259 -11.97 -19.62 9.04
C ASP A 259 -11.04 -20.76 9.49
N GLY A 260 -10.90 -21.82 8.69
CA GLY A 260 -10.17 -23.02 9.05
C GLY A 260 -11.04 -24.20 9.46
N GLU A 261 -12.35 -24.04 9.59
CA GLU A 261 -13.28 -25.12 9.98
C GLU A 261 -14.11 -25.64 8.81
N LEU A 262 -14.51 -24.74 7.89
CA LEU A 262 -15.37 -25.09 6.77
C LEU A 262 -14.61 -25.66 5.57
N CYS A 263 -15.19 -26.68 4.94
CA CYS A 263 -14.73 -27.21 3.67
C CYS A 263 -15.59 -26.71 2.50
N VAL A 264 -15.04 -26.80 1.27
CA VAL A 264 -15.73 -26.33 0.05
C VAL A 264 -17.07 -27.04 -0.15
N ASN A 265 -17.15 -28.34 0.15
CA ASN A 265 -18.40 -29.08 0.01
C ASN A 265 -19.51 -28.59 0.95
N GLN A 266 -19.16 -28.16 2.16
CA GLN A 266 -20.14 -27.56 3.07
C GLN A 266 -20.65 -26.23 2.52
N LEU A 267 -19.74 -25.36 2.06
CA LEU A 267 -20.11 -24.07 1.44
C LEU A 267 -21.00 -24.26 0.20
N LEU A 268 -20.65 -25.20 -0.68
CA LEU A 268 -21.47 -25.52 -1.86
C LEU A 268 -22.83 -26.10 -1.47
N ALA A 269 -22.91 -26.93 -0.43
CA ALA A 269 -24.16 -27.47 0.07
C ALA A 269 -25.07 -26.39 0.67
N TYR A 270 -24.50 -25.38 1.35
CA TYR A 270 -25.26 -24.23 1.84
C TYR A 270 -25.82 -23.40 0.68
N LEU A 271 -25.02 -23.12 -0.35
CA LEU A 271 -25.47 -22.41 -1.54
C LEU A 271 -26.56 -23.19 -2.29
N GLN A 272 -26.40 -24.50 -2.43
CA GLN A 272 -27.41 -25.36 -3.06
C GLN A 272 -28.73 -25.34 -2.28
N LYS A 273 -28.69 -25.40 -0.95
CA LYS A 273 -29.88 -25.27 -0.09
C LYS A 273 -30.54 -23.90 -0.20
N ALA A 274 -29.75 -22.85 -0.43
CA ALA A 274 -30.24 -21.49 -0.69
C ALA A 274 -30.81 -21.28 -2.10
N GLY A 275 -30.80 -22.32 -2.96
CA GLY A 275 -31.37 -22.27 -4.31
C GLY A 275 -30.38 -21.84 -5.40
N ALA A 276 -29.07 -21.86 -5.15
CA ALA A 276 -28.07 -21.54 -6.16
C ALA A 276 -28.10 -22.53 -7.35
N PRO A 277 -28.08 -22.03 -8.61
CA PRO A 277 -28.10 -22.89 -9.78
C PRO A 277 -26.76 -23.63 -9.97
N HIS A 278 -26.80 -24.80 -10.61
CA HIS A 278 -25.61 -25.64 -10.78
C HIS A 278 -24.40 -24.94 -11.45
N PRO A 279 -24.57 -24.08 -12.48
CA PRO A 279 -23.45 -23.32 -13.05
C PRO A 279 -22.76 -22.40 -12.03
N LEU A 280 -23.52 -21.80 -11.11
CA LEU A 280 -22.96 -20.96 -10.05
C LEU A 280 -22.13 -21.81 -9.08
N LEU A 281 -22.63 -22.98 -8.67
CA LEU A 281 -21.90 -23.91 -7.81
C LEU A 281 -20.59 -24.37 -8.45
N GLN A 282 -20.60 -24.68 -9.76
CA GLN A 282 -19.39 -25.01 -10.51
C GLN A 282 -18.40 -23.84 -10.56
N SER A 283 -18.90 -22.62 -10.83
CA SER A 283 -18.07 -21.41 -10.82
C SER A 283 -17.44 -21.17 -9.45
N VAL A 284 -18.19 -21.38 -8.37
CA VAL A 284 -17.69 -21.27 -6.99
C VAL A 284 -16.60 -22.31 -6.71
N ALA A 285 -16.86 -23.58 -7.04
CA ALA A 285 -15.86 -24.64 -6.89
C ALA A 285 -14.57 -24.34 -7.68
N MET A 286 -14.70 -23.84 -8.90
CA MET A 286 -13.54 -23.44 -9.72
C MET A 286 -12.78 -22.26 -9.13
N GLY A 287 -13.46 -21.28 -8.54
CA GLY A 287 -12.83 -20.17 -7.82
C GLY A 287 -11.97 -20.64 -6.65
N PHE A 288 -12.53 -21.50 -5.78
CA PHE A 288 -11.78 -22.11 -4.67
C PHE A 288 -10.58 -22.92 -5.14
N ARG A 289 -10.78 -23.73 -6.20
CA ARG A 289 -9.69 -24.50 -6.82
C ARG A 289 -8.58 -23.59 -7.32
N HIS A 290 -8.92 -22.48 -7.99
CA HIS A 290 -7.92 -21.54 -8.51
C HIS A 290 -7.13 -20.87 -7.38
N LEU A 291 -7.79 -20.46 -6.30
CA LEU A 291 -7.13 -19.89 -5.12
C LEU A 291 -6.16 -20.89 -4.46
N LEU A 292 -6.56 -22.15 -4.29
CA LEU A 292 -5.68 -23.24 -3.83
C LEU A 292 -4.49 -23.45 -4.78
N GLN A 293 -4.75 -23.44 -6.09
CA GLN A 293 -3.70 -23.55 -7.12
C GLN A 293 -2.72 -22.39 -7.14
N GLN A 294 -3.04 -21.24 -6.54
CA GLN A 294 -2.08 -20.14 -6.39
C GLN A 294 -1.51 -20.02 -4.97
N GLY A 295 -1.91 -20.91 -4.05
CA GLY A 295 -1.47 -20.84 -2.65
C GLY A 295 -2.10 -19.69 -1.86
N MET A 296 -3.21 -19.11 -2.35
CA MET A 296 -3.96 -18.08 -1.64
C MET A 296 -4.88 -18.66 -0.55
N LEU A 297 -5.23 -19.94 -0.72
CA LEU A 297 -5.87 -20.77 0.28
C LEU A 297 -4.96 -21.96 0.54
N ILE A 298 -5.03 -22.48 1.76
CA ILE A 298 -4.35 -23.71 2.16
C ILE A 298 -5.25 -24.55 3.04
N PHE A 299 -4.92 -25.84 3.16
CA PHE A 299 -5.60 -26.73 4.10
C PHE A 299 -5.22 -26.37 5.54
N ASN A 300 -6.22 -26.42 6.41
CA ASN A 300 -6.00 -26.34 7.85
C ASN A 300 -5.77 -27.76 8.37
N ASP A 301 -4.51 -28.10 8.64
CA ASP A 301 -4.09 -29.42 9.15
C ASP A 301 -3.94 -29.43 10.67
#